data_AF-A0A512BDN9-F1
#
_entry.id   AF-A0A512BDN9-F1
#
_cell.length_a   1.000
_cell.length_b   1.000
_cell.length_c   1.000
_cell.angle_alpha   90.00
_cell.angle_beta   90.00
_cell.angle_gamma   90.00
#
_symmetry.space_group_name_H-M   'P 1'
#
loop_
_entity.id
_entity.type
_entity.pdbx_description
1 polymer ?
#
loop_
_entity_poly.entity_id
_entity_poly.type
_entity_poly.pdbx_seq_one_letter_code
_entity_poly.pdbx_strand_id
1 'polypeptide(L)'
;MKRLSAIIVFICFLVTSACSLHAQGVVNWKNVRVLVYTKNGKGYVHDNIPSAVSCIQKLGQQHGFKVDTSRDASVMTENNLKQYSLLIFPSTNNDVFDTDEQRLAFRRYIEAGGGFVGLHSVTGTERNWKWFKMMMGGTFSWHAKFQKFKEQVITSSHPSMRGLPKVWEKEDECYFAKELYPGPRVLMAHNITSLNLTDTAQKNLVDKNAGGYADLYPSVWYYDFDGGHTWCTVLGHDKKDYSDPVYVKHIFQGIEYVAGQVKSRDFSKAYADSRDTPVRF
;
A
#
# COMPACT_ATOMS: atom_id res chain seq x y z
N MET A 1 -73.01 5.68 -14.14
CA MET A 1 -71.84 5.99 -13.29
C MET A 1 -71.50 4.78 -12.44
N LYS A 2 -70.57 3.92 -12.89
CA LYS A 2 -69.94 2.89 -12.05
C LYS A 2 -68.45 2.86 -12.40
N ARG A 3 -67.64 3.01 -11.35
CA ARG A 3 -66.20 3.34 -11.37
C ARG A 3 -65.38 2.13 -11.83
N LEU A 4 -64.47 2.32 -12.78
CA LEU A 4 -63.39 1.38 -13.05
C LEU A 4 -62.28 1.60 -12.01
N SER A 5 -61.99 0.58 -11.21
CA SER A 5 -60.82 0.55 -10.33
C SER A 5 -59.60 0.12 -11.16
N ALA A 6 -58.64 1.03 -11.37
CA ALA A 6 -57.36 0.71 -11.96
C ALA A 6 -56.46 0.03 -10.92
N ILE A 7 -56.06 -1.21 -11.19
CA ILE A 7 -55.05 -1.94 -10.41
C ILE A 7 -53.67 -1.46 -10.90
N ILE A 8 -52.97 -0.69 -10.07
CA ILE A 8 -51.58 -0.31 -10.30
C ILE A 8 -50.71 -1.47 -9.79
N VAL A 9 -50.13 -2.24 -10.70
CA VAL A 9 -49.12 -3.26 -10.39
C VAL A 9 -47.78 -2.54 -10.19
N PHE A 10 -47.32 -2.47 -8.95
CA PHE A 10 -46.00 -1.92 -8.60
C PHE A 10 -44.95 -3.00 -8.89
N ILE A 11 -44.27 -2.92 -10.03
CA ILE A 11 -43.13 -3.79 -10.35
C ILE A 11 -41.91 -3.23 -9.60
N CYS A 12 -41.59 -3.84 -8.45
CA CYS A 12 -40.31 -3.61 -7.77
C CYS A 12 -39.18 -4.15 -8.65
N PHE A 13 -38.48 -3.26 -9.36
CA PHE A 13 -37.17 -3.58 -9.93
C PHE A 13 -36.17 -3.74 -8.76
N LEU A 14 -35.92 -5.00 -8.39
CA LEU A 14 -34.75 -5.40 -7.60
C LEU A 14 -33.50 -5.10 -8.44
N VAL A 15 -32.91 -3.92 -8.25
CA VAL A 15 -31.56 -3.64 -8.71
C VAL A 15 -30.62 -4.45 -7.82
N THR A 16 -30.35 -5.69 -8.21
CA THR A 16 -29.25 -6.47 -7.64
C THR A 16 -27.96 -5.77 -8.05
N SER A 17 -27.44 -4.92 -7.18
CA SER A 17 -26.09 -4.40 -7.29
C SER A 17 -25.16 -5.60 -7.18
N ALA A 18 -24.74 -6.15 -8.32
CA ALA A 18 -23.75 -7.20 -8.37
C ALA A 18 -22.44 -6.61 -7.86
N CYS A 19 -22.19 -6.79 -6.56
CA CYS A 19 -20.86 -6.67 -6.01
C CYS A 19 -20.03 -7.72 -6.74
N SER A 20 -19.33 -7.32 -7.80
CA SER A 20 -18.38 -8.17 -8.50
C SER A 20 -17.28 -8.53 -7.51
N LEU A 21 -17.48 -9.63 -6.78
CA LEU A 21 -16.39 -10.36 -6.15
C LEU A 21 -15.43 -10.69 -7.30
N HIS A 22 -14.38 -9.88 -7.43
CA HIS A 22 -13.25 -10.27 -8.24
C HIS A 22 -12.69 -11.53 -7.57
N ALA A 23 -13.04 -12.69 -8.13
CA ALA A 23 -12.42 -13.94 -7.77
C ALA A 23 -10.93 -13.78 -8.05
N GLN A 24 -10.16 -13.59 -6.98
CA GLN A 24 -8.71 -13.52 -7.08
C GLN A 24 -8.24 -14.86 -7.63
N GLY A 25 -7.68 -14.83 -8.83
CA GLY A 25 -7.06 -16.01 -9.42
C GLY A 25 -5.96 -16.53 -8.50
N VAL A 26 -5.80 -17.85 -8.42
CA VAL A 26 -4.70 -18.46 -7.67
C VAL A 26 -3.38 -17.96 -8.26
N VAL A 27 -2.53 -17.37 -7.41
CA VAL A 27 -1.22 -16.85 -7.83
C VAL A 27 -0.34 -18.03 -8.25
N ASN A 28 0.16 -18.01 -9.48
CA ASN A 28 1.20 -18.94 -9.92
C ASN A 28 2.58 -18.43 -9.47
N TRP A 29 2.96 -18.75 -8.23
CA TRP A 29 4.18 -18.25 -7.59
C TRP A 29 5.47 -18.54 -8.36
N LYS A 30 5.53 -19.61 -9.15
CA LYS A 30 6.70 -19.95 -9.99
C LYS A 30 7.01 -18.87 -11.04
N ASN A 31 6.00 -18.10 -11.44
CA ASN A 31 6.12 -17.00 -12.39
C ASN A 31 6.27 -15.64 -11.71
N VAL A 32 6.28 -15.60 -10.38
CA VAL A 32 6.44 -14.37 -9.61
C VAL A 32 7.92 -14.15 -9.31
N ARG A 33 8.39 -12.96 -9.67
CA ARG A 33 9.71 -12.45 -9.31
C ARG A 33 9.55 -11.07 -8.73
N VAL A 34 10.18 -10.81 -7.59
CA VAL A 34 10.07 -9.54 -6.87
C VAL A 34 11.43 -8.89 -6.73
N LEU A 35 11.48 -7.56 -6.86
CA LEU A 35 12.64 -6.77 -6.50
C LEU A 35 12.36 -6.08 -5.17
N VAL A 36 13.13 -6.40 -4.13
CA VAL A 36 13.15 -5.67 -2.87
C VAL A 36 14.17 -4.56 -2.99
N TYR A 37 13.69 -3.31 -3.08
CA TYR A 37 14.53 -2.15 -3.27
C TYR A 37 14.68 -1.35 -1.98
N THR A 38 15.91 -1.20 -1.50
CA THR A 38 16.19 -0.72 -0.14
C THR A 38 16.99 0.58 -0.10
N LYS A 39 17.14 1.28 -1.24
CA LYS A 39 17.84 2.56 -1.26
C LYS A 39 17.04 3.60 -0.45
N ASN A 40 17.76 4.41 0.30
CA ASN A 40 17.24 5.56 1.02
C ASN A 40 18.02 6.80 0.61
N GLY A 41 17.34 7.95 0.56
CA GLY A 41 17.98 9.24 0.35
C GLY A 41 18.69 9.75 1.60
N LYS A 42 19.23 10.97 1.52
CA LYS A 42 19.88 11.63 2.66
C LYS A 42 18.88 11.84 3.80
N GLY A 43 19.13 11.22 4.96
CA GLY A 43 18.26 11.33 6.14
C GLY A 43 18.31 10.07 7.00
N TYR A 44 17.25 9.88 7.80
CA TYR A 44 17.11 8.71 8.66
C TYR A 44 16.87 7.44 7.83
N VAL A 45 17.57 6.36 8.18
CA VAL A 45 17.45 5.03 7.59
C VAL A 45 17.02 4.07 8.69
N HIS A 46 15.88 3.41 8.51
CA HIS A 46 15.31 2.51 9.51
C HIS A 46 16.17 1.24 9.65
N ASP A 47 16.40 0.78 10.89
CA ASP A 47 17.18 -0.44 11.18
C ASP A 47 16.39 -1.74 10.94
N ASN A 48 15.10 -1.61 10.60
CA ASN A 48 14.21 -2.74 10.29
C ASN A 48 14.41 -3.32 8.88
N ILE A 49 15.05 -2.59 7.96
CA ILE A 49 15.21 -2.96 6.55
C ILE A 49 15.83 -4.35 6.36
N PRO A 50 16.92 -4.74 7.04
CA PRO A 50 17.48 -6.09 6.91
C PRO A 50 16.51 -7.19 7.35
N SER A 51 15.67 -6.92 8.36
CA SER A 51 14.67 -7.89 8.85
C SER A 51 13.51 -8.03 7.86
N ALA A 52 13.09 -6.92 7.24
CA ALA A 52 12.13 -6.94 6.14
C ALA A 52 12.63 -7.77 4.95
N VAL A 53 13.87 -7.54 4.52
CA VAL A 53 14.51 -8.31 3.44
C VAL A 53 14.53 -9.80 3.78
N SER A 54 14.99 -10.17 4.99
CA SER A 54 15.06 -11.57 5.42
C SER A 54 13.67 -12.22 5.46
N CYS A 55 12.66 -11.52 5.96
CA CYS A 55 11.28 -11.99 5.96
C CYS A 55 10.76 -12.25 4.54
N ILE A 56 10.92 -11.29 3.62
CA ILE A 56 10.46 -11.44 2.23
C ILE A 56 11.20 -12.58 1.51
N GLN A 57 12.50 -12.74 1.74
CA GLN A 57 13.27 -13.87 1.19
C GLN A 57 12.76 -15.22 1.71
N LYS A 58 12.44 -15.32 3.01
CA LYS A 58 11.84 -16.53 3.60
C LYS A 58 10.47 -16.82 2.99
N LEU A 59 9.63 -15.80 2.82
CA LEU A 59 8.33 -15.95 2.13
C LEU A 59 8.53 -16.43 0.68
N GLY A 60 9.54 -15.90 -0.02
CA GLY A 60 9.93 -16.35 -1.36
C GLY A 60 10.27 -17.83 -1.42
N GLN A 61 11.09 -18.30 -0.47
CA GLN A 61 11.45 -19.71 -0.34
C GLN A 61 10.25 -20.60 0.01
N GLN A 62 9.39 -20.15 0.92
CA GLN A 62 8.22 -20.91 1.40
C GLN A 62 7.14 -21.06 0.33
N HIS A 63 6.88 -20.01 -0.45
CA HIS A 63 5.78 -19.97 -1.42
C HIS A 63 6.24 -20.17 -2.87
N GLY A 64 7.55 -20.18 -3.12
CA GLY A 64 8.13 -20.54 -4.42
C GLY A 64 8.20 -19.39 -5.43
N PHE A 65 8.39 -18.15 -4.96
CA PHE A 65 8.66 -16.98 -5.81
C PHE A 65 10.09 -16.48 -5.66
N LYS A 66 10.63 -15.87 -6.73
CA LYS A 66 12.01 -15.38 -6.74
C LYS A 66 12.10 -13.99 -6.09
N VAL A 67 13.13 -13.77 -5.28
CA VAL A 67 13.38 -12.51 -4.58
C VAL A 67 14.78 -12.03 -4.91
N ASP A 68 14.87 -10.90 -5.61
CA ASP A 68 16.12 -10.16 -5.76
C ASP A 68 16.11 -8.95 -4.83
N THR A 69 17.29 -8.51 -4.39
CA THR A 69 17.44 -7.36 -3.49
C THR A 69 18.44 -6.39 -4.08
N SER A 70 18.15 -5.10 -4.06
CA SER A 70 19.12 -4.08 -4.46
C SER A 70 18.98 -2.80 -3.64
N ARG A 71 20.12 -2.15 -3.41
CA ARG A 71 20.21 -0.77 -2.92
C ARG A 71 20.81 0.18 -3.95
N ASP A 72 21.14 -0.33 -5.13
CA ASP A 72 21.72 0.44 -6.24
C ASP A 72 20.58 0.91 -7.14
N ALA A 73 20.49 2.22 -7.38
CA ALA A 73 19.46 2.81 -8.22
C ALA A 73 19.65 2.50 -9.71
N SER A 74 20.85 2.04 -10.12
CA SER A 74 21.13 1.65 -11.51
C SER A 74 20.23 0.50 -12.00
N VAL A 75 19.62 -0.26 -11.09
CA VAL A 75 18.65 -1.32 -11.42
C VAL A 75 17.31 -0.77 -11.90
N MET A 76 17.03 0.53 -11.71
CA MET A 76 15.77 1.18 -12.08
C MET A 76 15.77 1.57 -13.56
N THR A 77 15.74 0.56 -14.43
CA THR A 77 15.63 0.70 -15.88
C THR A 77 14.46 -0.14 -16.39
N GLU A 78 13.75 0.31 -17.42
CA GLU A 78 12.62 -0.46 -17.97
C GLU A 78 13.00 -1.89 -18.36
N ASN A 79 14.18 -2.06 -18.96
CA ASN A 79 14.69 -3.38 -19.36
C ASN A 79 14.84 -4.31 -18.17
N ASN A 80 15.37 -3.83 -17.05
CA ASN A 80 15.47 -4.61 -15.83
C ASN A 80 14.10 -4.81 -15.15
N LEU A 81 13.23 -3.80 -15.17
CA LEU A 81 11.94 -3.85 -14.47
C LEU A 81 10.91 -4.80 -15.11
N LYS A 82 11.02 -5.08 -16.41
CA LYS A 82 10.14 -6.02 -17.14
C LYS A 82 10.07 -7.42 -16.54
N GLN A 83 11.12 -7.87 -15.85
CA GLN A 83 11.18 -9.21 -15.27
C GLN A 83 10.48 -9.34 -13.90
N TYR A 84 10.09 -8.22 -13.28
CA TYR A 84 9.53 -8.21 -11.94
C TYR A 84 8.01 -8.06 -11.97
N SER A 85 7.31 -9.00 -11.34
CA SER A 85 5.87 -8.93 -11.13
C SER A 85 5.51 -7.79 -10.18
N LEU A 86 6.29 -7.60 -9.13
CA LEU A 86 6.12 -6.47 -8.21
C LEU A 86 7.45 -5.98 -7.66
N LEU A 87 7.48 -4.70 -7.29
CA LEU A 87 8.56 -4.07 -6.53
C LEU A 87 8.11 -3.91 -5.08
N ILE A 88 9.03 -4.16 -4.14
CA ILE A 88 8.76 -4.05 -2.71
C ILE A 88 9.74 -3.04 -2.12
N PHE A 89 9.21 -1.99 -1.50
CA PHE A 89 9.99 -0.90 -0.91
C PHE A 89 9.80 -0.96 0.62
N PRO A 90 10.69 -1.66 1.36
CA PRO A 90 10.62 -1.73 2.81
C PRO A 90 11.29 -0.50 3.44
N SER A 91 10.51 0.32 4.14
CA SER A 91 11.00 1.48 4.89
C SER A 91 11.94 2.39 4.10
N THR A 92 11.66 2.57 2.81
CA THR A 92 12.36 3.56 1.99
C THR A 92 11.89 4.96 2.38
N ASN A 93 12.76 5.96 2.25
CA ASN A 93 12.48 7.33 2.66
C ASN A 93 13.35 8.31 1.86
N ASN A 94 12.86 9.55 1.72
CA ASN A 94 13.49 10.63 0.95
C ASN A 94 13.70 10.23 -0.52
N ASP A 95 14.72 10.80 -1.19
CA ASP A 95 14.99 10.56 -2.62
C ASP A 95 15.71 9.22 -2.82
N VAL A 96 15.04 8.27 -3.45
CA VAL A 96 15.54 6.89 -3.63
C VAL A 96 16.00 6.63 -5.06
N PHE A 97 15.78 7.58 -5.96
CA PHE A 97 16.30 7.59 -7.33
C PHE A 97 17.33 8.71 -7.49
N ASP A 98 18.44 8.41 -8.16
CA ASP A 98 19.51 9.38 -8.44
C ASP A 98 19.17 10.29 -9.62
N THR A 99 18.41 9.80 -10.59
CA THR A 99 18.09 10.54 -11.82
C THR A 99 16.62 10.48 -12.18
N ASP A 100 16.18 11.41 -13.02
CA ASP A 100 14.79 11.46 -13.47
C ASP A 100 14.47 10.35 -14.48
N GLU A 101 15.46 9.79 -15.17
CA GLU A 101 15.29 8.61 -16.02
C GLU A 101 14.94 7.38 -15.18
N GLN A 102 15.51 7.23 -13.98
CA GLN A 102 15.17 6.14 -13.06
C GLN A 102 13.75 6.29 -12.51
N ARG A 103 13.33 7.53 -12.19
CA ARG A 103 11.95 7.85 -11.81
C ARG A 103 10.98 7.55 -12.95
N LEU A 104 11.33 7.96 -14.16
CA LEU A 104 10.55 7.69 -15.36
C LEU A 104 10.41 6.18 -15.59
N ALA A 105 11.49 5.40 -15.46
CA ALA A 105 11.45 3.95 -15.59
C ALA A 105 10.53 3.30 -14.54
N PHE A 106 10.61 3.74 -13.28
CA PHE A 106 9.71 3.27 -12.22
C PHE A 106 8.25 3.63 -12.50
N ARG A 107 7.97 4.87 -12.90
CA ARG A 107 6.63 5.31 -13.27
C ARG A 107 6.07 4.50 -14.43
N ARG A 108 6.81 4.37 -15.53
CA ARG A 108 6.41 3.60 -16.71
C ARG A 108 6.21 2.12 -16.39
N TYR A 109 6.94 1.57 -15.42
CA TYR A 109 6.69 0.23 -14.89
C TYR A 109 5.30 0.11 -14.24
N ILE A 110 4.90 1.08 -13.43
CA ILE A 110 3.55 1.13 -12.85
C ILE A 110 2.50 1.31 -13.96
N GLU A 111 2.72 2.23 -14.91
CA GLU A 111 1.84 2.45 -16.06
C GLU A 111 1.66 1.22 -16.95
N ALA A 112 2.68 0.37 -17.04
CA ALA A 112 2.61 -0.89 -17.76
C ALA A 112 1.74 -1.95 -17.07
N GLY A 113 1.28 -1.74 -15.83
CA GLY A 113 0.56 -2.74 -15.02
C GLY A 113 1.44 -3.46 -14.00
N GLY A 114 2.54 -2.83 -13.59
CA GLY A 114 3.43 -3.33 -12.54
C GLY A 114 2.79 -3.32 -11.15
N GLY A 115 3.28 -4.19 -10.28
CA GLY A 115 2.87 -4.27 -8.87
C GLY A 115 3.79 -3.48 -7.95
N PHE A 116 3.23 -2.87 -6.90
CA PHE A 116 4.01 -2.18 -5.88
C PHE A 116 3.52 -2.53 -4.47
N VAL A 117 4.46 -2.88 -3.59
CA VAL A 117 4.20 -3.09 -2.16
C VAL A 117 5.09 -2.14 -1.37
N GLY A 118 4.47 -1.26 -0.59
CA GLY A 118 5.16 -0.34 0.30
C GLY A 118 5.00 -0.73 1.76
N LEU A 119 6.10 -0.73 2.53
CA LEU A 119 6.08 -1.06 3.96
C LEU A 119 6.60 0.11 4.81
N HIS A 120 5.97 0.31 5.97
CA HIS A 120 6.30 1.29 6.98
C HIS A 120 6.52 2.71 6.43
N SER A 121 7.77 3.19 6.40
CA SER A 121 8.10 4.58 6.08
C SER A 121 7.96 4.96 4.60
N VAL A 122 7.49 4.06 3.75
CA VAL A 122 7.38 4.25 2.29
C VAL A 122 6.63 5.52 1.90
N THR A 123 5.68 5.99 2.71
CA THR A 123 4.95 7.26 2.48
C THR A 123 5.85 8.50 2.60
N GLY A 124 7.05 8.35 3.15
CA GLY A 124 8.11 9.35 3.19
C GLY A 124 9.05 9.33 1.98
N THR A 125 8.87 8.41 1.03
CA THR A 125 9.68 8.31 -0.21
C THR A 125 9.28 9.41 -1.21
N GLU A 126 10.28 10.02 -1.86
CA GLU A 126 10.11 10.97 -2.97
C GLU A 126 9.08 12.09 -2.68
N ARG A 127 9.20 12.75 -1.51
CA ARG A 127 8.22 13.77 -1.04
C ARG A 127 8.11 14.98 -1.96
N ASN A 128 9.15 15.23 -2.76
CA ASN A 128 9.20 16.26 -3.80
C ASN A 128 8.47 15.83 -5.09
N TRP A 129 8.10 14.56 -5.24
CA TRP A 129 7.53 14.03 -6.47
C TRP A 129 6.02 13.85 -6.34
N LYS A 130 5.26 14.72 -7.02
CA LYS A 130 3.79 14.69 -6.95
C LYS A 130 3.20 13.33 -7.36
N TRP A 131 3.71 12.73 -8.43
CA TRP A 131 3.20 11.46 -8.94
C TRP A 131 3.37 10.31 -7.93
N PHE A 132 4.52 10.21 -7.26
CA PHE A 132 4.73 9.20 -6.22
C PHE A 132 3.78 9.38 -5.03
N LYS A 133 3.56 10.63 -4.59
CA LYS A 133 2.58 10.94 -3.54
C LYS A 133 1.16 10.55 -3.95
N MET A 134 0.77 10.77 -5.20
CA MET A 134 -0.53 10.34 -5.73
C MET A 134 -0.66 8.81 -5.69
N MET A 135 0.35 8.07 -6.14
CA MET A 135 0.38 6.59 -6.08
C MET A 135 0.23 6.07 -4.65
N MET A 136 0.92 6.70 -3.69
CA MET A 136 0.84 6.30 -2.28
C MET A 136 -0.44 6.77 -1.58
N GLY A 137 -1.18 7.71 -2.17
CA GLY A 137 -2.38 8.30 -1.56
C GLY A 137 -2.12 9.51 -0.64
N GLY A 138 -0.86 9.90 -0.47
CA GLY A 138 -0.42 11.00 0.38
C GLY A 138 1.08 10.91 0.68
N THR A 139 1.58 11.83 1.51
CA THR A 139 2.96 11.80 1.99
C THR A 139 3.05 11.92 3.50
N PHE A 140 4.07 11.31 4.09
CA PHE A 140 4.33 11.36 5.52
C PHE A 140 4.33 12.81 6.05
N SER A 141 3.60 13.02 7.13
CA SER A 141 3.58 14.28 7.88
C SER A 141 4.33 14.12 9.21
N TRP A 142 3.88 13.18 10.03
CA TRP A 142 4.30 13.02 11.42
C TRP A 142 3.82 11.67 11.96
N HIS A 143 4.36 11.19 13.08
CA HIS A 143 3.85 10.04 13.82
C HIS A 143 3.85 10.27 15.33
N ALA A 144 2.95 9.63 16.05
CA ALA A 144 2.99 9.61 17.51
C ALA A 144 4.24 8.88 18.02
N LYS A 145 4.63 9.15 19.28
CA LYS A 145 5.68 8.37 19.95
C LYS A 145 5.39 6.86 19.84
N PHE A 146 6.44 6.08 19.63
CA PHE A 146 6.38 4.62 19.61
C PHE A 146 5.71 4.10 20.89
N GLN A 147 4.59 3.40 20.74
CA GLN A 147 3.74 2.94 21.85
C GLN A 147 2.77 1.85 21.39
N LYS A 148 2.08 1.23 22.35
CA LYS A 148 0.96 0.33 22.05
C LYS A 148 -0.30 1.10 21.68
N PHE A 149 -0.99 0.63 20.65
CA PHE A 149 -2.31 1.09 20.26
C PHE A 149 -3.02 -0.01 19.45
N LYS A 150 -4.26 0.24 19.05
CA LYS A 150 -5.10 -0.73 18.34
C LYS A 150 -5.25 -0.37 16.87
N GLU A 151 -5.07 -1.35 16.02
CA GLU A 151 -5.52 -1.35 14.63
C GLU A 151 -6.94 -1.91 14.53
N GLN A 152 -7.74 -1.30 13.66
CA GLN A 152 -9.09 -1.75 13.32
C GLN A 152 -9.11 -2.24 11.88
N VAL A 153 -9.39 -3.52 11.67
CA VAL A 153 -9.68 -4.05 10.32
C VAL A 153 -11.04 -3.51 9.88
N ILE A 154 -11.06 -2.80 8.74
CA ILE A 154 -12.24 -2.19 8.13
C ILE A 154 -12.89 -3.16 7.15
N THR A 155 -12.06 -3.81 6.31
CA THR A 155 -12.53 -4.64 5.18
C THR A 155 -12.07 -6.08 5.34
N SER A 156 -12.66 -6.81 6.29
CA SER A 156 -12.27 -8.21 6.61
C SER A 156 -12.48 -9.22 5.47
N SER A 157 -13.33 -8.89 4.49
CA SER A 157 -13.54 -9.69 3.29
C SER A 157 -12.40 -9.59 2.27
N HIS A 158 -11.57 -8.54 2.35
CA HIS A 158 -10.44 -8.36 1.45
C HIS A 158 -9.43 -9.50 1.66
N PRO A 159 -8.88 -10.09 0.58
CA PRO A 159 -7.97 -11.23 0.69
C PRO A 159 -6.77 -10.97 1.58
N SER A 160 -6.23 -9.74 1.59
CA SER A 160 -5.11 -9.38 2.46
C SER A 160 -5.43 -9.22 3.95
N MET A 161 -6.70 -9.33 4.34
CA MET A 161 -7.15 -9.24 5.73
C MET A 161 -7.60 -10.59 6.31
N ARG A 162 -7.52 -11.69 5.55
CA ARG A 162 -8.13 -12.97 5.93
C ARG A 162 -7.48 -13.57 7.17
N GLY A 163 -8.28 -13.71 8.23
CA GLY A 163 -7.82 -14.27 9.49
C GLY A 163 -6.74 -13.43 10.18
N LEU A 164 -6.70 -12.12 9.92
CA LEU A 164 -6.10 -11.16 10.85
C LEU A 164 -7.11 -10.86 11.99
N PRO A 165 -6.65 -10.49 13.20
CA PRO A 165 -7.53 -10.04 14.26
C PRO A 165 -8.37 -8.83 13.80
N LYS A 166 -9.68 -8.82 14.12
CA LYS A 166 -10.54 -7.65 13.80
C LYS A 166 -10.05 -6.38 14.49
N VAL A 167 -9.55 -6.54 15.71
CA VAL A 167 -8.83 -5.52 16.47
C VAL A 167 -7.46 -6.12 16.77
N TRP A 168 -6.41 -5.48 16.31
CA TRP A 168 -5.03 -5.94 16.50
C TRP A 168 -4.29 -4.93 17.37
N GLU A 169 -3.94 -5.32 18.60
CA GLU A 169 -3.06 -4.51 19.45
C GLU A 169 -1.62 -4.66 18.95
N LYS A 170 -0.99 -3.52 18.67
CA LYS A 170 0.35 -3.44 18.08
C LYS A 170 1.14 -2.36 18.82
N GLU A 171 2.42 -2.61 19.04
CA GLU A 171 3.38 -1.59 19.48
C GLU A 171 4.13 -1.06 18.27
N ASP A 172 3.92 0.21 17.91
CA ASP A 172 4.45 0.81 16.67
C ASP A 172 4.39 2.35 16.74
N GLU A 173 4.68 3.00 15.62
CA GLU A 173 4.46 4.42 15.36
C GLU A 173 3.12 4.63 14.63
N CYS A 174 2.17 5.34 15.25
CA CYS A 174 0.92 5.74 14.59
C CYS A 174 1.20 6.87 13.58
N TYR A 175 1.21 6.56 12.30
CA TYR A 175 1.59 7.47 11.21
C TYR A 175 0.42 8.36 10.77
N PHE A 176 0.75 9.61 10.45
CA PHE A 176 -0.15 10.57 9.84
C PHE A 176 0.47 11.14 8.57
N ALA A 177 -0.38 11.41 7.59
CA ALA A 177 -0.02 11.91 6.28
C ALA A 177 -0.66 13.28 5.99
N LYS A 178 -0.09 13.95 4.98
CA LYS A 178 -0.58 15.20 4.39
C LYS A 178 -0.65 15.06 2.87
N GLU A 179 -1.25 16.04 2.21
CA GLU A 179 -1.46 16.04 0.75
C GLU A 179 -2.21 14.77 0.29
N LEU A 180 -3.32 14.48 0.95
CA LEU A 180 -4.08 13.24 0.75
C LEU A 180 -4.83 13.26 -0.59
N TYR A 181 -4.86 12.10 -1.26
CA TYR A 181 -5.59 11.89 -2.51
C TYR A 181 -6.76 10.92 -2.30
N PRO A 182 -7.90 11.08 -3.00
CA PRO A 182 -9.15 10.36 -2.71
C PRO A 182 -9.24 8.93 -3.28
N GLY A 183 -8.16 8.40 -3.86
CA GLY A 183 -8.17 7.11 -4.56
C GLY A 183 -7.92 5.83 -3.72
N PRO A 184 -7.04 5.84 -2.69
CA PRO A 184 -6.78 4.67 -1.88
C PRO A 184 -8.04 4.07 -1.22
N ARG A 185 -8.11 2.75 -1.19
CA ARG A 185 -9.16 1.99 -0.50
C ARG A 185 -8.62 1.42 0.80
N VAL A 186 -9.14 1.92 1.92
CA VAL A 186 -8.68 1.57 3.27
C VAL A 186 -9.11 0.15 3.66
N LEU A 187 -8.16 -0.61 4.19
CA LEU A 187 -8.34 -1.99 4.65
C LEU A 187 -8.25 -2.10 6.18
N MET A 188 -7.37 -1.30 6.78
CA MET A 188 -7.11 -1.22 8.21
C MET A 188 -6.85 0.23 8.59
N ALA A 189 -7.20 0.61 9.82
CA ALA A 189 -7.02 1.95 10.35
C ALA A 189 -6.46 1.93 11.78
N HIS A 190 -5.55 2.85 12.08
CA HIS A 190 -5.18 3.21 13.43
C HIS A 190 -6.44 3.65 14.20
N ASN A 191 -6.69 3.08 15.37
CA ASN A 191 -7.66 3.62 16.32
C ASN A 191 -6.98 4.68 17.19
N ILE A 192 -7.12 5.95 16.81
CA ILE A 192 -6.45 7.09 17.45
C ILE A 192 -6.88 7.21 18.92
N THR A 193 -8.12 6.84 19.26
CA THR A 193 -8.62 6.91 20.64
C THR A 193 -7.94 5.92 21.59
N SER A 194 -7.22 4.93 21.05
CA SER A 194 -6.46 3.96 21.84
C SER A 194 -5.01 4.39 22.14
N LEU A 195 -4.57 5.53 21.61
CA LEU A 195 -3.25 6.10 21.92
C LEU A 195 -3.19 6.61 23.37
N ASN A 196 -2.05 6.45 24.02
CA ASN A 196 -1.76 7.08 25.30
C ASN A 196 -1.40 8.55 25.09
N LEU A 197 -2.39 9.43 25.24
CA LEU A 197 -2.28 10.88 25.03
C LEU A 197 -2.29 11.68 26.34
N THR A 198 -1.71 11.13 27.41
CA THR A 198 -1.56 11.83 28.70
C THR A 198 -0.63 13.06 28.60
N ASP A 199 0.31 13.04 27.65
CA ASP A 199 1.13 14.19 27.28
C ASP A 199 0.33 15.14 26.37
N THR A 200 -0.05 16.30 26.91
CA THR A 200 -0.83 17.34 26.19
C THR A 200 -0.17 17.76 24.87
N ALA A 201 1.17 17.78 24.79
CA ALA A 201 1.85 18.11 23.54
C ALA A 201 1.65 17.03 22.48
N GLN A 202 1.68 15.75 22.86
CA GLN A 202 1.34 14.64 21.97
C GLN A 202 -0.12 14.70 21.53
N LYS A 203 -1.04 14.96 22.46
CA LYS A 203 -2.47 15.10 22.14
C LYS A 203 -2.69 16.19 21.07
N ASN A 204 -2.13 17.38 21.26
CA ASN A 204 -2.28 18.48 20.32
C ASN A 204 -1.68 18.17 18.93
N LEU A 205 -0.56 17.43 18.89
CA LEU A 205 0.04 17.00 17.62
C LEU A 205 -0.78 15.93 16.91
N VAL A 206 -1.37 14.99 17.65
CA VAL A 206 -2.31 14.01 17.11
C VAL A 206 -3.55 14.71 16.56
N ASP A 207 -4.20 15.58 17.33
CA ASP A 207 -5.39 16.33 16.90
C ASP A 207 -5.10 17.14 15.62
N LYS A 208 -3.93 17.78 15.54
CA LYS A 208 -3.49 18.53 14.35
C LYS A 208 -3.28 17.64 13.13
N ASN A 209 -2.64 16.48 13.29
CA ASN A 209 -2.25 15.62 12.17
C ASN A 209 -3.33 14.61 11.75
N ALA A 210 -4.24 14.23 12.65
CA ALA A 210 -5.45 13.49 12.30
C ALA A 210 -6.35 14.31 11.35
N GLY A 211 -6.35 15.64 11.51
CA GLY A 211 -7.03 16.55 10.61
C GLY A 211 -8.54 16.29 10.61
N GLY A 212 -9.10 15.95 9.45
CA GLY A 212 -10.54 15.67 9.31
C GLY A 212 -10.97 14.27 9.75
N TYR A 213 -10.03 13.38 10.10
CA TYR A 213 -10.35 12.06 10.63
C TYR A 213 -10.67 12.15 12.12
N ALA A 214 -11.76 11.50 12.52
CA ALA A 214 -12.15 11.35 13.92
C ALA A 214 -11.35 10.21 14.57
N ASP A 215 -12.01 9.11 14.93
CA ASP A 215 -11.40 8.05 15.74
C ASP A 215 -10.47 7.11 14.96
N LEU A 216 -10.66 7.01 13.64
CA LEU A 216 -9.97 6.05 12.78
C LEU A 216 -9.16 6.77 11.70
N TYR A 217 -7.88 6.42 11.59
CA TYR A 217 -6.96 6.97 10.58
C TYR A 217 -6.39 5.85 9.70
N PRO A 218 -6.36 5.99 8.36
CA PRO A 218 -5.88 4.92 7.47
C PRO A 218 -4.46 4.45 7.78
N SER A 219 -4.26 3.13 7.93
CA SER A 219 -2.96 2.51 8.22
C SER A 219 -2.56 1.45 7.18
N VAL A 220 -3.54 0.85 6.50
CA VAL A 220 -3.33 -0.10 5.40
C VAL A 220 -4.34 0.18 4.30
N TRP A 221 -3.89 0.21 3.06
CA TRP A 221 -4.75 0.41 1.90
C TRP A 221 -4.20 -0.27 0.66
N TYR A 222 -5.05 -0.36 -0.36
CA TYR A 222 -4.64 -0.67 -1.71
C TYR A 222 -5.12 0.42 -2.68
N TYR A 223 -4.45 0.55 -3.81
CA TYR A 223 -4.82 1.52 -4.83
C TYR A 223 -4.39 1.04 -6.22
N ASP A 224 -5.37 0.87 -7.12
CA ASP A 224 -5.09 0.75 -8.55
C ASP A 224 -4.82 2.16 -9.08
N PHE A 225 -3.58 2.44 -9.45
CA PHE A 225 -3.14 3.80 -9.78
C PHE A 225 -2.36 3.81 -11.08
N ASP A 226 -2.81 4.68 -11.99
CA ASP A 226 -2.15 4.98 -13.26
C ASP A 226 -1.78 3.72 -14.05
N GLY A 227 -2.64 2.70 -14.03
CA GLY A 227 -2.43 1.41 -14.70
C GLY A 227 -1.88 0.28 -13.83
N GLY A 228 -1.20 0.59 -12.72
CA GLY A 228 -0.57 -0.41 -11.84
C GLY A 228 -1.39 -0.74 -10.59
N HIS A 229 -0.87 -1.68 -9.79
CA HIS A 229 -1.54 -2.23 -8.61
C HIS A 229 -0.69 -2.05 -7.37
N THR A 230 -1.20 -1.31 -6.38
CA THR A 230 -0.44 -0.99 -5.16
C THR A 230 -1.10 -1.51 -3.90
N TRP A 231 -0.29 -1.92 -2.93
CA TRP A 231 -0.70 -2.20 -1.57
C TRP A 231 0.31 -1.60 -0.59
N CYS A 232 -0.17 -0.96 0.47
CA CYS A 232 0.67 -0.26 1.43
C CYS A 232 0.23 -0.56 2.86
N THR A 233 1.21 -0.74 3.74
CA THR A 233 1.03 -0.71 5.20
C THR A 233 2.04 0.27 5.78
N VAL A 234 1.60 1.15 6.69
CA VAL A 234 2.50 2.06 7.44
C VAL A 234 3.03 1.44 8.73
N LEU A 235 2.62 0.21 9.04
CA LEU A 235 3.12 -0.57 10.17
C LEU A 235 4.49 -1.18 9.86
N GLY A 236 5.17 -1.61 10.93
CA GLY A 236 6.39 -2.39 10.84
C GLY A 236 7.65 -1.66 11.24
N HIS A 237 7.59 -0.66 12.13
CA HIS A 237 8.79 0.04 12.61
C HIS A 237 9.78 -0.93 13.28
N ASP A 238 9.31 -1.77 14.20
CA ASP A 238 10.18 -2.67 14.97
C ASP A 238 10.62 -3.85 14.10
N LYS A 239 11.94 -4.07 14.03
CA LYS A 239 12.53 -5.24 13.37
C LYS A 239 11.95 -6.58 13.82
N LYS A 240 11.44 -6.68 15.06
CA LYS A 240 10.81 -7.90 15.59
C LYS A 240 9.52 -8.26 14.86
N ASP A 241 8.82 -7.27 14.28
CA ASP A 241 7.57 -7.49 13.55
C ASP A 241 7.76 -8.48 12.40
N TYR A 242 8.92 -8.43 11.74
CA TYR A 242 9.27 -9.32 10.63
C TYR A 242 9.53 -10.78 11.03
N SER A 243 9.33 -11.11 12.31
CA SER A 243 9.25 -12.47 12.86
C SER A 243 7.93 -12.77 13.57
N ASP A 244 7.07 -11.77 13.77
CA ASP A 244 5.75 -11.96 14.35
C ASP A 244 4.81 -12.66 13.35
N PRO A 245 4.16 -13.79 13.72
CA PRO A 245 3.35 -14.55 12.79
C PRO A 245 2.17 -13.77 12.17
N VAL A 246 1.57 -12.82 12.92
CA VAL A 246 0.45 -12.03 12.43
C VAL A 246 0.94 -11.00 11.41
N TYR A 247 2.05 -10.32 11.69
CA TYR A 247 2.63 -9.34 10.77
C TYR A 247 3.27 -9.98 9.53
N VAL A 248 3.95 -11.12 9.67
CA VAL A 248 4.47 -11.89 8.52
C VAL A 248 3.32 -12.32 7.60
N LYS A 249 2.21 -12.80 8.17
CA LYS A 249 1.00 -13.15 7.42
C LYS A 249 0.38 -11.92 6.73
N HIS A 250 0.33 -10.77 7.42
CA HIS A 250 -0.17 -9.51 6.86
C HIS A 250 0.63 -9.07 5.62
N ILE A 251 1.97 -9.05 5.72
CA ILE A 251 2.85 -8.74 4.58
C ILE A 251 2.63 -9.74 3.43
N PHE A 252 2.65 -11.04 3.73
CA PHE A 252 2.50 -12.06 2.71
C PHE A 252 1.19 -11.90 1.93
N GLN A 253 0.07 -11.67 2.62
CA GLN A 253 -1.20 -11.52 1.92
C GLN A 253 -1.29 -10.20 1.13
N GLY A 254 -0.57 -9.14 1.54
CA GLY A 254 -0.39 -7.93 0.73
C GLY A 254 0.37 -8.20 -0.56
N ILE A 255 1.47 -8.95 -0.48
CA ILE A 255 2.25 -9.43 -1.64
C ILE A 255 1.38 -10.31 -2.54
N GLU A 256 0.65 -11.27 -1.98
CA GLU A 256 -0.24 -12.17 -2.71
C GLU A 256 -1.38 -11.41 -3.42
N TYR A 257 -1.95 -10.40 -2.76
CA TYR A 257 -2.95 -9.54 -3.36
C TYR A 257 -2.43 -8.87 -4.62
N VAL A 258 -1.30 -8.17 -4.53
CA VAL A 258 -0.70 -7.45 -5.66
C VAL A 258 -0.27 -8.41 -6.76
N ALA A 259 0.39 -9.53 -6.41
CA ALA A 259 0.78 -10.56 -7.37
C ALA A 259 -0.42 -11.14 -8.13
N GLY A 260 -1.58 -11.28 -7.48
CA GLY A 260 -2.81 -11.75 -8.11
C GLY A 260 -3.46 -10.77 -9.08
N GLN A 261 -3.14 -9.46 -8.99
CA GLN A 261 -3.63 -8.46 -9.95
C GLN A 261 -2.72 -8.35 -11.19
N VAL A 262 -1.42 -8.61 -11.03
CA VAL A 262 -0.42 -8.42 -12.08
C VAL A 262 -0.49 -9.55 -13.12
N LYS A 263 -1.24 -9.32 -14.20
CA LYS A 263 -1.36 -10.27 -15.34
C LYS A 263 -0.18 -10.14 -16.30
N SER A 264 0.02 -8.94 -16.84
CA SER A 264 1.07 -8.63 -17.82
C SER A 264 1.55 -7.20 -17.62
N ARG A 265 2.84 -6.93 -17.89
CA ARG A 265 3.40 -5.58 -17.92
C ARG A 265 3.56 -5.15 -19.37
N ASP A 266 2.61 -4.36 -19.85
CA ASP A 266 2.54 -3.89 -21.23
C ASP A 266 3.05 -2.44 -21.32
N PHE A 267 4.36 -2.31 -21.57
CA PHE A 267 5.01 -1.01 -21.68
C PHE A 267 4.54 -0.17 -22.87
N SER A 268 3.77 -0.74 -23.82
CA SER A 268 3.13 0.06 -24.88
C SER A 268 2.00 0.95 -24.35
N LYS A 269 1.47 0.65 -23.15
CA LYS A 269 0.47 1.48 -22.46
C LYS A 269 1.09 2.61 -21.63
N ALA A 270 2.38 2.49 -21.30
CA ALA A 270 3.08 3.52 -20.56
C ALA A 270 3.26 4.76 -21.43
N TYR A 271 2.72 5.89 -20.96
CA TYR A 271 2.57 7.12 -21.74
C TYR A 271 3.47 8.25 -21.25
N ALA A 272 4.02 8.15 -20.03
CA ALA A 272 4.92 9.17 -19.53
C ALA A 272 6.20 9.25 -20.36
N ASP A 273 6.61 10.48 -20.63
CA ASP A 273 7.88 10.88 -21.25
C ASP A 273 8.82 11.57 -20.25
N SER A 274 8.31 11.93 -19.07
CA SER A 274 9.06 12.50 -17.95
C SER A 274 8.44 12.08 -16.62
N ARG A 275 9.17 12.28 -15.52
CA ARG A 275 8.64 11.99 -14.17
C ARG A 275 7.37 12.79 -13.85
N ASP A 276 7.18 13.96 -14.46
CA ASP A 276 6.12 14.93 -14.16
C ASP A 276 5.05 15.03 -15.25
N THR A 277 5.04 14.14 -16.25
CA THR A 277 3.94 14.05 -17.24
C THR A 277 2.59 14.03 -16.50
N PRO A 278 1.60 14.85 -16.85
CA PRO A 278 0.31 14.86 -16.14
C PRO A 278 -0.37 13.48 -16.15
N VAL A 279 -0.96 13.08 -15.02
CA VAL A 279 -1.71 11.82 -14.91
C VAL A 279 -2.97 11.86 -15.78
N ARG A 280 -3.26 10.76 -16.48
CA ARG A 280 -4.50 10.58 -17.24
C ARG A 280 -5.54 9.86 -16.37
N PHE A 281 -6.63 10.54 -16.02
CA PHE A 281 -7.74 9.98 -15.24
C PHE A 281 -8.81 9.37 -16.14
#